data_AF-A0A8T4D1J1-F1
#
_entry.id   AF-A0A8T4D1J1-F1
#
_cell.length_a   1.000
_cell.length_b   1.000
_cell.length_c   1.000
_cell.angle_alpha   90.00
_cell.angle_beta   90.00
_cell.angle_gamma   90.00
#
_symmetry.space_group_name_H-M   'P 1'
#
loop_
_entity.id
_entity.type
_entity.pdbx_description
1 polymer ?
#
loop_
_entity_poly.entity_id
_entity_poly.type
_entity_poly.pdbx_seq_one_letter_code
_entity_poly.pdbx_strand_id
1 'polypeptide(L)'
;MTRDMEIICVGNELLIGKTLNTNAQWIAKQATSLGLTVKRVTVVADDVTEIANAIREAFGRKPHFAITTGGLGPTFDDKTLEGIAEALNRKLAVNTKALKMVREKYEAYAREKGTEKVELTQARLTMATLPEKAKPIPRW
;
A
#
# COMPACT_ATOMS: atom_id res chain seq x y z
N MET A 1 23.64 9.20 -13.75
CA MET A 1 22.85 9.77 -12.64
C MET A 1 22.13 8.62 -11.93
N THR A 2 22.38 8.40 -10.65
CA THR A 2 21.62 7.43 -9.84
C THR A 2 20.20 7.96 -9.63
N ARG A 3 19.19 7.10 -9.79
CA ARG A 3 17.79 7.47 -9.54
C ARG A 3 17.49 7.29 -8.05
N ASP A 4 16.82 8.29 -7.48
CA ASP A 4 16.52 8.36 -6.05
C ASP A 4 15.16 7.75 -5.73
N MET A 5 15.06 7.09 -4.57
CA MET A 5 13.84 6.47 -4.05
C MET A 5 13.58 6.87 -2.59
N GLU A 6 12.31 7.03 -2.22
CA GLU A 6 11.87 7.07 -0.82
C GLU A 6 10.95 5.89 -0.50
N ILE A 7 11.04 5.39 0.73
CA ILE A 7 10.19 4.32 1.25
C ILE A 7 9.34 4.88 2.40
N ILE A 8 8.04 4.67 2.36
CA ILE A 8 7.08 5.10 3.37
C ILE A 8 6.41 3.84 3.93
N CYS A 9 6.66 3.57 5.21
CA CYS A 9 6.06 2.44 5.91
C CYS A 9 4.91 2.94 6.77
N VAL A 10 3.74 2.33 6.63
CA VAL A 10 2.54 2.60 7.42
C VAL A 10 2.34 1.43 8.37
N GLY A 11 2.20 1.71 9.67
CA GLY A 11 1.96 0.67 10.65
C GLY A 11 2.27 1.13 12.07
N ASN A 12 1.25 1.20 12.93
CA ASN A 12 1.40 1.54 14.34
C ASN A 12 2.34 0.58 15.08
N GLU A 13 2.35 -0.71 14.71
CA GLU A 13 3.21 -1.73 15.28
C GLU A 13 4.71 -1.49 15.02
N LEU A 14 5.04 -0.79 13.93
CA LEU A 14 6.41 -0.36 13.63
C LEU A 14 6.82 0.80 14.54
N LEU A 15 5.92 1.77 14.76
CA LEU A 15 6.18 2.94 15.59
C LEU A 15 6.39 2.57 17.06
N ILE A 16 5.60 1.64 17.59
CA ILE A 16 5.75 1.17 18.98
C ILE A 16 6.85 0.11 19.16
N GLY A 17 7.59 -0.22 18.10
CA GLY A 17 8.67 -1.20 18.14
C GLY A 17 8.21 -2.65 18.37
N LYS A 18 6.93 -2.97 18.16
CA LYS A 18 6.41 -4.33 18.30
C LYS A 18 6.90 -5.24 17.16
N THR A 19 7.07 -4.68 15.97
CA THR A 19 7.50 -5.41 14.78
C THR A 19 8.76 -4.77 14.20
N LEU A 20 9.77 -5.58 13.87
CA LEU A 20 10.95 -5.11 13.15
C LEU A 20 10.57 -4.77 11.70
N ASN A 21 11.00 -3.60 11.20
CA ASN A 21 10.70 -3.15 9.85
C ASN A 21 11.55 -3.86 8.77
N THR A 22 11.30 -5.16 8.61
CA THR A 22 11.95 -6.01 7.60
C THR A 22 11.51 -5.67 6.17
N ASN A 23 10.32 -5.07 6.01
CA ASN A 23 9.83 -4.58 4.72
C ASN A 23 10.75 -3.49 4.14
N ALA A 24 11.05 -2.45 4.93
CA ALA A 24 11.96 -1.40 4.49
C ALA A 24 13.35 -1.95 4.15
N GLN A 25 13.87 -2.86 4.98
CA GLN A 25 15.15 -3.53 4.73
C GLN A 25 15.15 -4.29 3.39
N TRP A 26 14.11 -5.09 3.14
CA TRP A 26 14.01 -5.86 1.90
C TRP A 26 13.88 -4.95 0.68
N ILE A 27 12.99 -3.96 0.72
CA ILE A 27 12.78 -3.00 -0.38
C ILE A 27 14.09 -2.24 -0.67
N ALA A 28 14.78 -1.75 0.36
CA ALA A 28 16.04 -1.04 0.18
C ALA A 28 17.11 -1.93 -0.46
N LYS A 29 17.22 -3.19 -0.04
CA LYS A 29 18.13 -4.16 -0.67
C LYS A 29 17.82 -4.36 -2.16
N GLN A 30 16.54 -4.52 -2.52
CA GLN A 30 16.14 -4.65 -3.92
C GLN A 30 16.47 -3.37 -4.71
N ALA A 31 16.11 -2.21 -4.18
CA ALA A 31 16.37 -0.92 -4.82
C ALA A 31 17.88 -0.70 -5.07
N THR A 32 18.73 -0.97 -4.08
CA THR A 32 20.19 -0.89 -4.23
C THR A 32 20.71 -1.85 -5.29
N SER A 33 20.20 -3.09 -5.33
CA SER A 33 20.60 -4.07 -6.36
C SER A 33 20.23 -3.63 -7.79
N LEU A 34 19.21 -2.80 -7.93
CA LEU A 34 18.76 -2.21 -9.20
C LEU A 34 19.47 -0.89 -9.53
N GLY A 35 20.46 -0.46 -8.73
CA GLY A 35 21.21 0.79 -8.92
C GLY A 35 20.45 2.05 -8.49
N LEU A 36 19.40 1.91 -7.68
CA LEU A 36 18.67 3.03 -7.08
C LEU A 36 19.28 3.42 -5.73
N THR A 37 19.19 4.71 -5.38
CA THR A 37 19.62 5.22 -4.08
C THR A 37 18.40 5.49 -3.22
N VAL A 38 18.21 4.72 -2.15
CA VAL A 38 17.17 5.02 -1.14
C VAL A 38 17.63 6.21 -0.30
N LYS A 39 16.96 7.35 -0.43
CA LYS A 39 17.31 8.60 0.26
C LYS A 39 16.69 8.70 1.65
N ARG A 40 15.51 8.10 1.84
CA ARG A 40 14.78 8.16 3.11
C ARG A 40 13.88 6.95 3.27
N VAL A 41 13.79 6.49 4.51
CA VAL A 41 12.76 5.58 4.99
C VAL A 41 11.99 6.33 6.07
N THR A 42 10.69 6.48 5.88
CA THR A 42 9.79 7.16 6.82
C THR A 42 8.79 6.14 7.35
N VAL A 43 8.52 6.16 8.66
CA VAL A 43 7.47 5.33 9.28
C VAL A 43 6.39 6.27 9.80
N VAL A 44 5.13 5.97 9.50
CA VAL A 44 3.96 6.76 9.93
C VAL A 44 2.87 5.87 10.51
N ALA A 45 1.97 6.48 11.27
CA ALA A 45 0.82 5.82 11.86
C ALA A 45 -0.22 5.46 10.78
N ASP A 46 -1.13 4.54 11.13
CA ASP A 46 -2.33 4.20 10.35
C ASP A 46 -3.38 5.32 10.44
N ASP A 47 -3.02 6.50 9.93
CA ASP A 47 -3.85 7.69 9.89
C ASP A 47 -3.77 8.38 8.52
N VAL A 48 -4.92 8.79 7.98
CA VAL A 48 -5.02 9.38 6.63
C VAL A 48 -4.15 10.64 6.52
N THR A 49 -4.16 11.49 7.56
CA THR A 49 -3.44 12.77 7.55
C THR A 49 -1.94 12.55 7.62
N GLU A 50 -1.49 11.66 8.50
CA GLU A 50 -0.07 11.30 8.63
C GLU A 50 0.49 10.71 7.33
N ILE A 51 -0.24 9.77 6.72
CA ILE A 51 0.13 9.15 5.45
C ILE A 51 0.17 10.21 4.34
N ALA A 52 -0.85 11.08 4.27
CA ALA A 52 -0.92 12.10 3.23
C ALA A 52 0.23 13.11 3.34
N ASN A 53 0.56 13.54 4.56
CA ASN A 53 1.66 14.46 4.83
C ASN A 53 3.00 13.85 4.45
N ALA A 54 3.29 12.61 4.86
CA ALA A 54 4.52 11.93 4.50
C ALA A 54 4.71 11.79 2.99
N ILE A 55 3.63 11.52 2.24
CA ILE A 55 3.66 11.46 0.77
C ILE A 55 3.94 12.85 0.18
N ARG A 56 3.23 13.89 0.63
CA ARG A 56 3.43 15.27 0.14
C ARG A 56 4.86 15.75 0.41
N GLU A 57 5.40 15.45 1.59
CA GLU A 57 6.77 15.73 1.96
C GLU A 57 7.79 15.00 1.06
N ALA A 58 7.58 13.71 0.82
CA ALA A 58 8.42 12.94 -0.10
C ALA A 58 8.37 13.55 -1.50
N PHE A 59 7.20 13.93 -1.98
CA PHE A 59 7.04 14.57 -3.29
C PHE A 59 7.72 15.93 -3.38
N GLY A 60 7.71 16.70 -2.29
CA GLY A 60 8.45 17.96 -2.18
C GLY A 60 9.95 17.79 -2.38
N ARG A 61 10.51 16.62 -2.01
CA ARG A 61 11.91 16.25 -2.23
C ARG A 61 12.19 15.65 -3.62
N LYS A 62 11.14 15.44 -4.43
CA LYS A 62 11.21 15.01 -5.83
C LYS A 62 12.04 13.73 -6.08
N PRO A 63 11.83 12.63 -5.34
CA PRO A 63 12.45 11.35 -5.68
C PRO A 63 11.91 10.87 -7.04
N HIS A 64 12.67 10.00 -7.70
CA HIS A 64 12.21 9.38 -8.94
C HIS A 64 11.13 8.32 -8.64
N PHE A 65 11.21 7.69 -7.47
CA PHE A 65 10.28 6.67 -7.03
C PHE A 65 9.91 6.86 -5.56
N ALA A 66 8.66 6.58 -5.21
CA ALA A 66 8.21 6.44 -3.84
C ALA A 66 7.50 5.08 -3.71
N ILE A 67 7.84 4.31 -2.69
CA ILE A 67 7.17 3.04 -2.37
C ILE A 67 6.49 3.19 -1.02
N THR A 68 5.19 2.91 -0.95
CA THR A 68 4.48 2.74 0.31
C THR A 68 4.31 1.25 0.64
N THR A 69 4.31 0.91 1.92
CA THR A 69 4.07 -0.47 2.40
C THR A 69 3.31 -0.45 3.72
N GLY A 70 2.38 -1.39 3.91
CA GLY A 70 1.47 -1.44 5.07
C GLY A 70 0.13 -0.77 4.81
N GLY A 71 -0.89 -1.08 5.63
CA GLY A 71 -2.22 -0.47 5.56
C GLY A 71 -3.02 -0.72 4.27
N LEU A 72 -2.87 -1.90 3.64
CA LEU A 72 -3.54 -2.30 2.38
C LEU A 72 -4.48 -3.52 2.52
N GLY A 73 -4.72 -3.98 3.73
CA GLY A 73 -5.64 -5.10 3.99
C GLY A 73 -7.12 -4.69 3.95
N PRO A 74 -8.00 -5.59 4.41
CA PRO A 74 -9.43 -5.36 4.51
C PRO A 74 -9.87 -4.78 5.87
N THR A 75 -8.96 -4.38 6.77
CA THR A 75 -9.34 -3.92 8.11
C THR A 75 -9.61 -2.40 8.13
N PHE A 76 -10.36 -1.92 9.13
CA PHE A 76 -10.78 -0.51 9.19
C PHE A 76 -9.62 0.47 9.47
N ASP A 77 -8.51 -0.04 9.99
CA ASP A 77 -7.26 0.67 10.18
C ASP A 77 -6.41 0.74 8.89
N ASP A 78 -6.72 -0.05 7.85
CA ASP A 78 -6.02 0.01 6.56
C ASP A 78 -6.39 1.28 5.77
N LYS A 79 -5.67 2.38 6.06
CA LYS A 79 -5.95 3.73 5.53
C LYS A 79 -4.97 4.21 4.45
N THR A 80 -4.06 3.35 3.99
CA THR A 80 -2.99 3.77 3.06
C THR A 80 -3.52 4.29 1.74
N LEU A 81 -4.54 3.66 1.15
CA LEU A 81 -5.12 4.12 -0.12
C LEU A 81 -5.86 5.46 0.03
N GLU A 82 -6.51 5.69 1.17
CA GLU A 82 -7.14 6.96 1.52
C GLU A 82 -6.09 8.08 1.66
N GLY A 83 -5.01 7.83 2.42
CA GLY A 83 -3.91 8.79 2.56
C GLY A 83 -3.22 9.12 1.23
N ILE A 84 -3.05 8.12 0.35
CA ILE A 84 -2.53 8.35 -1.01
C ILE A 84 -3.50 9.20 -1.83
N ALA A 85 -4.80 8.90 -1.78
CA ALA A 85 -5.81 9.66 -2.51
C ALA A 85 -5.83 11.14 -2.05
N GLU A 86 -5.78 11.37 -0.74
CA GLU A 86 -5.71 12.68 -0.10
C GLU A 86 -4.42 13.44 -0.49
N ALA A 87 -3.26 12.78 -0.47
CA ALA A 87 -2.00 13.39 -0.89
C ALA A 87 -2.00 13.84 -2.35
N LEU A 88 -2.59 13.03 -3.23
CA LEU A 88 -2.62 13.25 -4.67
C LEU A 88 -3.80 14.11 -5.15
N ASN A 89 -4.68 14.51 -4.23
CA ASN A 89 -5.96 15.15 -4.53
C ASN A 89 -6.76 14.35 -5.58
N ARG A 90 -6.93 13.06 -5.31
CA ARG A 90 -7.66 12.11 -6.17
C ARG A 90 -8.85 11.55 -5.41
N LYS A 91 -9.92 11.26 -6.13
CA LYS A 91 -11.04 10.50 -5.59
C LYS A 91 -10.68 9.02 -5.52
N LEU A 92 -11.26 8.34 -4.55
CA LEU A 92 -11.27 6.89 -4.47
C LEU A 92 -12.43 6.35 -5.30
N ALA A 93 -12.15 5.36 -6.15
CA ALA A 93 -13.15 4.71 -6.99
C ALA A 93 -12.91 3.20 -7.06
N VAL A 94 -14.01 2.44 -7.12
CA VAL A 94 -13.93 0.99 -7.30
C VAL A 94 -13.30 0.70 -8.65
N ASN A 95 -12.18 0.00 -8.64
CA ASN A 95 -11.50 -0.44 -9.83
C ASN A 95 -11.99 -1.85 -10.21
N THR A 96 -12.59 -1.99 -11.38
CA THR A 96 -13.18 -3.26 -11.84
C THR A 96 -12.14 -4.37 -11.99
N LYS A 97 -10.89 -4.05 -12.36
CA LYS A 97 -9.80 -5.03 -12.43
C LYS A 97 -9.37 -5.48 -11.04
N ALA A 98 -9.22 -4.55 -10.10
CA ALA A 98 -8.90 -4.87 -8.71
C ALA A 98 -10.03 -5.73 -8.09
N LEU A 99 -11.28 -5.38 -8.34
CA LEU A 99 -12.45 -6.13 -7.86
C LEU A 99 -12.45 -7.57 -8.37
N LYS A 100 -12.12 -7.77 -9.65
CA LYS A 100 -11.97 -9.11 -10.23
C LYS A 100 -10.87 -9.91 -9.51
N MET A 101 -9.70 -9.31 -9.29
CA MET A 101 -8.59 -9.95 -8.57
C MET A 101 -8.97 -10.33 -7.13
N VAL A 102 -9.67 -9.44 -6.42
CA VAL A 102 -10.16 -9.71 -5.06
C VAL A 102 -11.14 -10.88 -5.06
N ARG A 103 -12.09 -10.91 -6.00
CA ARG A 103 -13.05 -12.00 -6.12
C ARG A 103 -12.38 -13.34 -6.40
N GLU A 104 -11.50 -13.41 -7.39
CA GLU A 104 -10.78 -14.63 -7.76
C GLU A 104 -9.97 -15.20 -6.59
N LYS A 105 -9.33 -14.32 -5.80
CA LYS A 105 -8.57 -14.72 -4.61
C LYS A 105 -9.45 -15.32 -3.52
N TYR A 106 -10.60 -14.71 -3.24
CA TYR A 106 -11.51 -15.23 -2.22
C TYR A 106 -12.24 -16.49 -2.66
N GLU A 107 -12.57 -16.62 -3.95
CA GLU A 107 -13.11 -17.86 -4.51
C GLU A 107 -12.10 -19.00 -4.47
N ALA A 108 -10.81 -18.73 -4.76
CA ALA A 108 -9.74 -19.70 -4.58
C ALA A 108 -9.60 -20.14 -3.12
N TYR A 109 -9.64 -19.20 -2.18
CA TYR A 109 -9.59 -19.48 -0.75
C TYR A 109 -10.78 -20.32 -0.26
N ALA A 110 -11.99 -20.05 -0.77
CA ALA A 110 -13.20 -20.83 -0.47
C ALA A 110 -13.04 -22.30 -0.91
N ARG A 111 -12.56 -22.50 -2.14
CA ARG A 111 -12.31 -23.84 -2.71
C ARG A 111 -11.29 -24.62 -1.89
N GLU A 112 -10.20 -23.98 -1.47
CA GLU A 112 -9.17 -24.60 -0.65
C GLU A 112 -9.69 -25.03 0.73
N LYS A 113 -10.60 -24.24 1.31
CA LYS A 113 -11.18 -24.50 2.64
C LYS A 113 -12.45 -25.35 2.63
N GLY A 114 -12.93 -25.77 1.46
CA GLY A 114 -14.16 -26.56 1.32
C GLY A 114 -15.43 -25.83 1.76
N THR A 115 -15.40 -24.49 1.82
CA THR A 115 -16.56 -23.66 2.18
C THR A 115 -17.30 -23.16 0.95
N GLU A 116 -18.62 -23.04 1.03
CA GLU A 116 -19.42 -22.38 0.00
C GLU A 116 -19.05 -20.89 -0.13
N LYS A 117 -19.36 -20.34 -1.32
CA LYS A 117 -19.09 -18.97 -1.80
C LYS A 117 -18.74 -17.97 -0.70
N VAL A 118 -17.54 -17.41 -0.79
CA VAL A 118 -17.13 -16.28 0.05
C VAL A 118 -17.87 -15.03 -0.41
N GLU A 119 -18.79 -14.51 0.40
CA GLU A 119 -19.42 -13.21 0.16
C GLU A 119 -18.37 -12.10 0.19
N LEU A 120 -18.46 -11.18 -0.78
CA LEU A 120 -17.67 -9.95 -0.80
C LEU A 120 -18.29 -8.97 0.18
N THR A 121 -17.81 -8.99 1.42
CA THR A 121 -18.17 -8.00 2.44
C THR A 121 -17.73 -6.60 2.00
N GLN A 122 -18.34 -5.56 2.58
CA GLN A 122 -17.98 -4.17 2.30
C GLN A 122 -16.48 -3.91 2.53
N ALA A 123 -15.91 -4.49 3.59
CA ALA A 123 -14.49 -4.43 3.93
C ALA A 123 -13.57 -5.12 2.89
N ARG A 124 -14.09 -6.01 2.06
CA ARG A 124 -13.35 -6.60 0.93
C ARG A 124 -13.46 -5.76 -0.33
N LEU A 125 -14.56 -5.03 -0.49
CA LEU A 125 -14.74 -4.10 -1.60
C LEU A 125 -13.79 -2.90 -1.48
N THR A 126 -13.46 -2.45 -0.26
CA THR A 126 -12.48 -1.38 -0.04
C THR A 126 -11.10 -1.71 -0.62
N MET A 127 -10.66 -2.97 -0.59
CA MET A 127 -9.41 -3.40 -1.23
C MET A 127 -9.41 -3.26 -2.76
N ALA A 128 -10.60 -3.15 -3.38
CA ALA A 128 -10.75 -2.86 -4.80
C ALA A 128 -10.95 -1.38 -5.11
N THR A 129 -11.06 -0.54 -4.07
CA THR A 129 -11.22 0.91 -4.20
C THR A 129 -9.84 1.55 -4.25
N LEU A 130 -9.49 2.14 -5.40
CA LEU A 130 -8.17 2.72 -5.64
C LEU A 130 -8.29 4.23 -5.95
N PRO A 131 -7.24 5.02 -5.70
CA PRO A 131 -7.17 6.38 -6.21
C PRO A 131 -7.35 6.40 -7.73
N GLU A 132 -8.05 7.40 -8.25
CA GLU A 132 -8.20 7.58 -9.69
C GLU A 132 -6.84 7.54 -10.42
N LYS A 133 -6.82 6.90 -11.60
CA LYS A 133 -5.62 6.65 -12.43
C LYS A 133 -4.62 5.65 -11.86
N ALA A 134 -4.85 5.11 -10.66
CA ALA A 134 -4.07 3.97 -10.16
C ALA A 134 -4.34 2.71 -11.00
N LYS A 135 -3.31 1.88 -11.14
CA LYS A 135 -3.39 0.57 -11.82
C LYS A 135 -3.14 -0.53 -10.79
N PRO A 136 -4.07 -1.48 -10.59
CA PRO A 136 -3.81 -2.61 -9.70
C PRO A 136 -2.71 -3.49 -10.29
N ILE A 137 -1.83 -3.99 -9.43
CA ILE A 137 -0.81 -4.97 -9.77
C ILE A 137 -1.22 -6.31 -9.12
N PRO A 138 -1.25 -7.42 -9.88
CA PRO A 138 -1.59 -8.73 -9.31
C PRO A 138 -0.60 -9.13 -8.21
N ARG A 139 -1.12 -9.76 -7.16
CA ARG A 139 -0.27 -10.48 -6.20
C ARG A 139 0.11 -11.82 -6.83
N TRP A 140 1.41 -12.06 -6.97
CA TRP A 140 1.98 -13.34 -7.41
C TRP A 140 1.99 -14.35 -6.27
#